data_AF-A0A1J9QCM7-F1
#
_entry.id   AF-A0A1J9QCM7-F1
#
_cell.length_a   1.000
_cell.length_b   1.000
_cell.length_c   1.000
_cell.angle_alpha   90.00
_cell.angle_beta   90.00
_cell.angle_gamma   90.00
#
_symmetry.space_group_name_H-M   'P 1'
#
loop_
_entity.id
_entity.type
_entity.pdbx_description
1 polymer ?
#
loop_
_entity_poly.entity_id
_entity_poly.type
_entity_poly.pdbx_seq_one_letter_code
_entity_poly.pdbx_strand_id
1 'polypeptide(L)'
;MESTPINEDAIDNVKAGAAGIISTAAYTKAELLDQITYLFNHEGYSSDDPHIIAESRRIIDELWQARLEEQALGYWGKRAQSPLHHIGREEDEPSKPSPALQHPPSDSLDQYGRFMPDWFWAKLSPSDHQPLSPAEGEMSRTPSQPTLSPQFCFNERALRDFLRISRSTIDDSITQNLNALLTPAQKGFDPSMTTARQTDYGDRGQIEPEKCRSFQNDVLFPSWQNRSDVLNYCAGVATSPDPDDPDLLLRQGESAKSRERVVDERLDPYSARFFPREARTESLAMLLRNERGVERIIRSRTWGLVTERCGGGSVKWEDALDRWREEQDRKQ
;
A
#
# COMPACT_ATOMS: atom_id res chain seq x y z
N MET A 1 -39.77 -15.91 24.69
CA MET A 1 -38.74 -15.57 25.70
C MET A 1 -38.64 -14.07 25.69
N GLU A 2 -39.02 -13.46 26.80
CA GLU A 2 -38.98 -12.01 26.99
C GLU A 2 -37.50 -11.64 27.20
N SER A 3 -36.92 -10.88 26.27
CA SER A 3 -35.52 -10.48 26.30
C SER A 3 -35.28 -9.56 27.49
N THR A 4 -34.36 -9.93 28.39
CA THR A 4 -33.95 -9.06 29.48
C THR A 4 -33.32 -7.78 28.91
N PRO A 5 -33.82 -6.59 29.27
CA PRO A 5 -33.23 -5.33 28.80
C PRO A 5 -31.78 -5.23 29.28
N ILE A 6 -30.89 -4.78 28.38
CA ILE A 6 -29.47 -4.55 28.70
C ILE A 6 -29.40 -3.41 29.72
N ASN A 7 -28.66 -3.61 30.80
CA ASN A 7 -28.43 -2.59 31.82
C ASN A 7 -27.67 -1.40 31.21
N GLU A 8 -28.17 -0.19 31.42
CA GLU A 8 -27.58 1.06 30.94
C GLU A 8 -26.16 1.27 31.50
N ASP A 9 -25.92 0.90 32.76
CA ASP A 9 -24.58 0.96 33.36
C ASP A 9 -23.56 0.06 32.64
N ALA A 10 -24.01 -1.10 32.14
CA ALA A 10 -23.16 -2.02 31.38
C ALA A 10 -22.84 -1.46 29.99
N ILE A 11 -23.80 -0.77 29.36
CA ILE A 11 -23.58 -0.08 28.08
C ILE A 11 -22.51 1.00 28.25
N ASP A 12 -22.57 1.80 29.32
CA ASP A 12 -21.61 2.87 29.58
C ASP A 12 -20.20 2.34 29.88
N ASN A 13 -20.08 1.26 30.66
CA ASN A 13 -18.79 0.59 30.90
C ASN A 13 -18.16 0.07 29.59
N VAL A 14 -18.97 -0.60 28.76
CA VAL A 14 -18.52 -1.13 27.47
C VAL A 14 -18.13 -0.01 26.53
N LYS A 15 -18.90 1.10 26.47
CA LYS A 15 -18.56 2.29 25.67
C LYS A 15 -17.21 2.89 26.08
N ALA A 16 -16.96 3.02 27.39
CA ALA A 16 -15.69 3.54 27.90
C ALA A 16 -14.50 2.64 27.51
N GLY A 17 -14.65 1.31 27.65
CA GLY A 17 -13.64 0.35 27.21
C GLY A 17 -13.40 0.38 25.70
N ALA A 18 -14.48 0.43 24.91
CA ALA A 18 -14.44 0.49 23.45
C ALA A 18 -13.75 1.75 22.93
N ALA A 19 -13.96 2.91 23.56
CA ALA A 19 -13.27 4.16 23.21
C ALA A 19 -11.74 4.05 23.39
N GLY A 20 -11.28 3.35 24.43
CA GLY A 20 -9.86 3.03 24.63
C GLY A 20 -9.28 2.13 23.53
N ILE A 21 -10.05 1.12 23.10
CA ILE A 21 -9.63 0.20 22.02
C ILE A 21 -9.56 0.93 20.68
N ILE A 22 -10.59 1.71 20.35
CA ILE A 22 -10.65 2.46 19.09
C ILE A 22 -9.52 3.50 19.03
N SER A 23 -9.19 4.17 20.12
CA SER A 23 -8.12 5.19 20.13
C SER A 23 -6.70 4.64 19.94
N THR A 24 -6.45 3.38 20.28
CA THR A 24 -5.08 2.81 20.38
C THR A 24 -4.62 2.02 19.15
N ALA A 25 -5.51 1.52 18.30
CA ALA A 25 -5.14 0.75 17.12
C ALA A 25 -6.13 0.90 15.94
N ALA A 26 -5.68 0.52 14.75
CA ALA A 26 -6.49 0.52 13.52
C ALA A 26 -7.20 -0.84 13.38
N TYR A 27 -8.43 -0.92 13.89
CA TYR A 27 -9.28 -2.11 13.78
C TYR A 27 -10.28 -1.98 12.64
N THR A 28 -10.60 -3.11 12.00
CA THR A 28 -11.77 -3.24 11.14
C THR A 28 -13.06 -3.32 11.96
N LYS A 29 -14.21 -3.01 11.33
CA LYS A 29 -15.53 -3.10 12.00
C LYS A 29 -15.84 -4.52 12.52
N ALA A 30 -15.29 -5.55 11.88
CA ALA A 30 -15.45 -6.94 12.31
C ALA A 30 -14.61 -7.24 13.55
N GLU A 31 -13.35 -6.84 13.58
CA GLU A 31 -12.48 -7.01 14.77
C GLU A 31 -13.00 -6.23 15.97
N LEU A 32 -13.54 -5.02 15.76
CA LEU A 32 -14.18 -4.24 16.83
C LEU A 32 -15.43 -4.93 17.37
N LEU A 33 -16.18 -5.61 16.52
CA LEU A 33 -17.37 -6.34 16.95
C LEU A 33 -16.98 -7.46 17.92
N ASP A 34 -15.98 -8.26 17.57
CA ASP A 34 -15.48 -9.33 18.45
C ASP A 34 -14.97 -8.78 19.79
N GLN A 35 -14.24 -7.66 19.77
CA GLN A 35 -13.73 -7.04 20.99
C GLN A 35 -14.83 -6.45 21.88
N ILE A 36 -15.83 -5.78 21.29
CA ILE A 36 -16.90 -5.14 22.05
C ILE A 36 -17.88 -6.19 22.59
N THR A 37 -18.17 -7.22 21.80
CA THR A 37 -18.95 -8.37 22.26
C THR A 37 -18.21 -9.12 23.38
N TYR A 38 -16.88 -9.19 23.35
CA TYR A 38 -16.07 -9.69 24.47
C TYR A 38 -16.20 -8.81 25.73
N LEU A 39 -16.26 -7.48 25.61
CA LEU A 39 -16.52 -6.59 26.75
C LEU A 39 -17.90 -6.82 27.36
N PHE A 40 -18.94 -7.02 26.55
CA PHE A 40 -20.27 -7.38 27.06
C PHE A 40 -20.29 -8.73 27.79
N ASN A 41 -19.44 -9.69 27.38
CA ASN A 41 -19.27 -10.94 28.11
C ASN A 41 -18.69 -10.76 29.52
N HIS A 42 -17.81 -9.77 29.72
CA HIS A 42 -17.33 -9.42 31.07
C HIS A 42 -18.41 -8.80 31.95
N GLU A 43 -19.39 -8.12 31.35
CA GLU A 43 -20.58 -7.58 32.02
C GLU A 43 -21.68 -8.64 32.23
N GLY A 44 -21.41 -9.92 31.90
CA GLY A 44 -22.30 -11.04 32.14
C GLY A 44 -23.33 -11.30 31.03
N TYR A 45 -23.17 -10.70 29.85
CA TYR A 45 -24.06 -10.92 28.71
C TYR A 45 -23.47 -11.94 27.72
N SER A 46 -24.33 -12.77 27.13
CA SER A 46 -23.87 -13.75 26.13
C SER A 46 -23.38 -13.06 24.86
N SER A 47 -22.20 -13.47 24.39
CA SER A 47 -21.62 -12.98 23.12
C SER A 47 -22.48 -13.33 21.90
N ASP A 48 -23.26 -14.41 22.00
CA ASP A 48 -24.10 -14.91 20.90
C ASP A 48 -25.51 -14.31 20.92
N ASP A 49 -25.82 -13.42 21.88
CA ASP A 49 -27.13 -12.77 21.96
C ASP A 49 -27.30 -11.75 20.81
N PRO A 50 -28.34 -11.90 19.95
CA PRO A 50 -28.61 -10.98 18.86
C PRO A 50 -28.76 -9.52 19.30
N HIS A 51 -29.26 -9.26 20.51
CA HIS A 51 -29.40 -7.91 21.06
C HIS A 51 -28.04 -7.31 21.41
N ILE A 52 -27.12 -8.11 21.94
CA ILE A 52 -25.75 -7.68 22.26
C ILE A 52 -24.96 -7.42 20.98
N ILE A 53 -25.15 -8.25 19.95
CA ILE A 53 -24.53 -8.03 18.64
C ILE A 53 -25.06 -6.73 18.01
N ALA A 54 -26.37 -6.49 18.08
CA ALA A 54 -26.98 -5.26 17.56
C ALA A 54 -26.48 -4.01 18.32
N GLU A 55 -26.41 -4.08 19.65
CA GLU A 55 -25.95 -2.97 20.49
C GLU A 55 -24.45 -2.72 20.33
N SER A 56 -23.64 -3.77 20.21
CA SER A 56 -22.21 -3.66 19.89
C SER A 56 -22.00 -2.93 18.56
N ARG A 57 -22.80 -3.23 17.52
CA ARG A 57 -22.75 -2.52 16.24
C ARG A 57 -23.12 -1.04 16.39
N ARG A 58 -24.13 -0.73 17.20
CA ARG A 58 -24.54 0.65 17.49
C ARG A 58 -23.43 1.45 18.17
N ILE A 59 -22.77 0.87 19.18
CA ILE A 59 -21.63 1.48 19.88
C ILE A 59 -20.46 1.74 18.93
N ILE A 60 -20.14 0.78 18.05
CA ILE A 60 -19.09 0.95 17.04
C ILE A 60 -19.39 2.15 16.14
N ASP A 61 -20.61 2.22 15.61
CA ASP A 61 -21.00 3.30 14.70
C ASP A 61 -20.99 4.66 15.40
N GLU A 62 -21.46 4.75 16.65
CA GLU A 62 -21.44 5.97 17.47
C GLU A 62 -20.00 6.47 17.69
N LEU A 63 -19.10 5.60 18.14
CA LEU A 63 -17.70 5.96 18.41
C LEU A 63 -16.92 6.26 17.13
N TRP A 64 -17.23 5.59 16.02
CA TRP A 64 -16.61 5.86 14.73
C TRP A 64 -17.00 7.24 14.19
N GLN A 65 -18.29 7.60 14.29
CA GLN A 65 -18.75 8.94 13.88
C GLN A 65 -18.11 10.03 14.74
N ALA A 66 -18.08 9.87 16.07
CA ALA A 66 -17.42 10.82 16.97
C ALA A 66 -15.95 11.06 16.60
N ARG A 67 -15.22 9.98 16.24
CA ARG A 67 -13.82 10.10 15.78
C ARG A 67 -13.67 10.82 14.45
N LEU A 68 -14.57 10.59 13.49
CA LEU A 68 -14.55 11.30 12.22
C LEU A 68 -14.80 12.80 12.41
N GLU A 69 -15.69 13.17 13.33
CA GLU A 69 -15.95 14.55 13.72
C GLU A 69 -14.73 15.21 14.40
N GLU A 70 -14.05 14.51 15.32
CA GLU A 70 -12.80 14.99 15.92
C GLU A 70 -11.68 15.19 14.88
N GLN A 71 -11.53 14.26 13.93
CA GLN A 71 -10.56 14.40 12.85
C GLN A 71 -10.88 15.57 11.92
N ALA A 72 -12.17 15.79 11.63
CA ALA A 72 -12.61 16.95 10.88
C ALA A 72 -12.27 18.24 11.64
N LEU A 73 -12.61 18.36 12.93
CA LEU A 73 -12.33 19.54 13.75
C LEU A 73 -10.82 19.79 13.94
N GLY A 74 -10.01 18.75 14.10
CA GLY A 74 -8.55 18.85 14.17
C GLY A 74 -7.90 19.36 12.88
N TYR A 75 -8.52 19.09 11.72
CA TYR A 75 -8.08 19.59 10.42
C TYR A 75 -8.40 21.08 10.22
N TRP A 76 -9.50 21.58 10.79
CA TRP A 76 -9.88 23.00 10.71
C TRP A 76 -9.21 23.88 11.77
N GLY A 77 -8.93 23.34 12.97
CA GLY A 77 -8.27 24.08 14.06
C GLY A 77 -6.81 24.45 13.78
N LYS A 78 -6.06 23.60 13.04
CA LYS A 78 -4.65 23.87 12.70
C LYS A 78 -4.46 24.90 11.58
N ARG A 79 -5.52 25.30 10.88
CA ARG A 79 -5.46 26.35 9.85
C ARG A 79 -5.64 27.77 10.41
N ALA A 80 -6.15 27.90 11.65
CA ALA A 80 -6.47 29.18 12.26
C ALA A 80 -5.37 29.73 13.20
N GLN A 81 -4.26 29.02 13.40
CA GLN A 81 -3.14 29.45 14.25
C GLN A 81 -1.81 29.27 13.53
N SER A 82 -1.49 30.20 12.64
CA SER A 82 -0.12 30.46 12.20
C SER A 82 0.14 31.96 12.38
N PRO A 83 1.07 32.37 13.26
CA PRO A 83 1.36 33.77 13.52
C PRO A 83 2.03 34.45 12.32
N LEU A 84 1.48 35.60 11.92
CA LEU A 84 2.12 36.57 11.01
C LEU A 84 3.44 37.05 11.61
N HIS A 85 4.56 36.63 11.04
CA HIS A 85 5.85 37.25 11.30
C HIS A 85 5.95 38.57 10.53
N HIS A 86 6.06 39.66 11.30
CA HIS A 86 6.55 40.96 10.88
C HIS A 86 7.97 40.83 10.30
N ILE A 87 8.18 41.29 9.06
CA ILE A 87 9.51 41.77 8.62
C ILE A 87 9.30 43.16 8.02
N GLY A 88 10.09 44.10 8.55
CA GLY A 88 10.02 45.51 8.29
C GLY A 88 10.60 45.93 6.94
N ARG A 89 9.91 46.92 6.40
CA ARG A 89 10.32 48.04 5.55
C ARG A 89 11.80 48.47 5.67
N GLU A 90 12.50 48.47 4.55
CA GLU A 90 13.53 49.46 4.20
C GLU A 90 13.33 49.84 2.73
N GLU A 91 13.17 51.14 2.48
CA GLU A 91 13.15 51.75 1.16
C GLU A 91 14.53 52.38 0.90
N ASP A 92 15.06 52.24 -0.31
CA ASP A 92 15.68 53.36 -1.04
C ASP A 92 15.99 52.98 -2.52
N GLU A 93 15.76 53.99 -3.37
CA GLU A 93 15.73 54.15 -4.84
C GLU A 93 17.15 54.10 -5.55
N PRO A 94 17.35 54.46 -6.86
CA PRO A 94 16.81 53.93 -8.13
C PRO A 94 17.88 53.75 -9.28
N SER A 95 17.44 53.24 -10.45
CA SER A 95 17.91 53.54 -11.84
C SER A 95 18.81 52.56 -12.66
N LYS A 96 18.15 51.91 -13.66
CA LYS A 96 18.48 51.70 -15.13
C LYS A 96 19.82 51.10 -15.63
N PRO A 97 19.92 50.61 -16.89
CA PRO A 97 18.95 49.92 -17.78
C PRO A 97 19.51 48.60 -18.40
N SER A 98 18.67 47.86 -19.12
CA SER A 98 18.94 46.59 -19.84
C SER A 98 20.10 46.62 -20.85
N PRO A 99 20.52 45.43 -21.33
CA PRO A 99 20.30 45.17 -22.75
C PRO A 99 19.71 43.79 -23.11
N ALA A 100 18.97 43.88 -24.21
CA ALA A 100 18.42 42.92 -25.15
C ALA A 100 19.12 41.57 -25.41
N LEU A 101 18.26 40.57 -25.65
CA LEU A 101 18.24 39.59 -26.75
C LEU A 101 19.52 38.83 -27.12
N GLN A 102 19.46 37.50 -26.96
CA GLN A 102 19.95 36.52 -27.94
C GLN A 102 19.31 35.13 -27.69
N HIS A 103 18.39 34.72 -28.58
CA HIS A 103 18.27 33.33 -29.08
C HIS A 103 19.50 33.05 -29.98
N PRO A 104 19.95 31.80 -30.29
CA PRO A 104 19.16 30.62 -30.72
C PRO A 104 19.86 29.27 -30.35
N PRO A 105 19.74 28.13 -31.07
CA PRO A 105 18.68 27.65 -31.97
C PRO A 105 18.06 26.30 -31.56
N SER A 106 16.88 26.07 -32.13
CA SER A 106 16.27 24.77 -32.41
C SER A 106 17.14 23.93 -33.35
N ASP A 107 17.37 22.66 -33.02
CA ASP A 107 17.71 21.65 -34.02
C ASP A 107 17.24 20.23 -33.64
N SER A 108 16.80 19.54 -34.69
CA SER A 108 16.49 18.11 -34.90
C SER A 108 15.47 17.39 -34.00
N LEU A 109 14.27 17.27 -34.58
CA LEU A 109 13.57 15.99 -34.74
C LEU A 109 14.54 14.92 -35.27
N ASP A 110 14.68 13.82 -34.55
CA ASP A 110 14.44 12.45 -35.02
C ASP A 110 15.05 11.43 -34.06
N GLN A 111 14.47 10.23 -34.06
CA GLN A 111 15.04 9.00 -33.52
C GLN A 111 14.73 8.73 -32.04
N TYR A 112 13.60 8.08 -31.78
CA TYR A 112 13.51 6.77 -31.09
C TYR A 112 12.07 6.24 -31.23
N GLY A 113 11.77 5.74 -32.43
CA GLY A 113 10.67 4.82 -32.64
C GLY A 113 11.17 3.38 -32.58
N ARG A 114 10.32 2.51 -32.01
CA ARG A 114 10.37 1.03 -32.01
C ARG A 114 11.45 0.38 -31.16
N PHE A 115 11.03 -0.23 -30.06
CA PHE A 115 11.32 -1.62 -29.68
C PHE A 115 10.40 -1.98 -28.50
N MET A 116 9.18 -2.42 -28.79
CA MET A 116 8.42 -3.27 -27.88
C MET A 116 8.31 -4.64 -28.58
N PRO A 117 8.91 -5.71 -28.04
CA PRO A 117 8.66 -7.05 -28.55
C PRO A 117 7.28 -7.55 -28.11
N ASP A 118 6.55 -8.07 -29.09
CA ASP A 118 5.24 -8.69 -29.02
C ASP A 118 5.22 -9.97 -28.18
N TRP A 119 5.03 -9.88 -26.85
CA TRP A 119 4.83 -11.07 -25.99
C TRP A 119 3.53 -11.06 -25.18
N PHE A 120 2.50 -10.35 -25.63
CA PHE A 120 1.17 -10.39 -25.02
C PHE A 120 0.10 -10.84 -26.02
N TRP A 121 -0.46 -12.04 -25.85
CA TRP A 121 -1.84 -12.22 -25.35
C TRP A 121 -2.26 -13.70 -25.25
N ALA A 122 -3.12 -13.94 -24.26
CA ALA A 122 -4.14 -14.98 -24.13
C ALA A 122 -3.75 -16.36 -23.60
N LYS A 123 -4.14 -16.62 -22.34
CA LYS A 123 -5.19 -17.63 -22.06
C LYS A 123 -6.12 -17.13 -20.95
N LEU A 124 -7.31 -16.68 -21.36
CA LEU A 124 -8.54 -16.82 -20.59
C LEU A 124 -9.15 -18.17 -20.94
N SER A 125 -9.48 -19.00 -19.94
CA SER A 125 -10.58 -20.00 -19.94
C SER A 125 -10.47 -20.95 -18.71
N PRO A 126 -11.50 -21.73 -18.35
CA PRO A 126 -12.71 -21.36 -17.61
C PRO A 126 -12.86 -22.18 -16.29
N SER A 127 -13.85 -21.84 -15.46
CA SER A 127 -14.26 -22.61 -14.27
C SER A 127 -14.53 -24.09 -14.58
N ASP A 128 -14.03 -25.03 -13.76
CA ASP A 128 -14.79 -25.76 -12.72
C ASP A 128 -14.05 -27.01 -12.18
N HIS A 129 -14.35 -27.31 -10.89
CA HIS A 129 -14.18 -28.56 -10.13
C HIS A 129 -12.82 -28.89 -9.44
N GLN A 130 -12.82 -28.65 -8.12
CA GLN A 130 -11.97 -29.32 -7.12
C GLN A 130 -12.31 -30.82 -6.99
N PRO A 131 -11.36 -31.60 -6.47
CA PRO A 131 -11.63 -32.37 -5.26
C PRO A 131 -10.59 -32.11 -4.14
N LEU A 132 -11.10 -32.11 -2.90
CA LEU A 132 -10.35 -31.96 -1.65
C LEU A 132 -9.44 -33.15 -1.34
N SER A 133 -8.27 -32.89 -0.72
CA SER A 133 -7.73 -33.52 0.51
C SER A 133 -6.28 -33.04 0.77
N PRO A 134 -5.65 -33.35 1.93
CA PRO A 134 -5.79 -32.67 3.21
C PRO A 134 -4.50 -31.94 3.66
N ALA A 135 -4.66 -31.15 4.73
CA ALA A 135 -3.71 -30.19 5.28
C ALA A 135 -2.31 -30.73 5.65
N GLU A 136 -1.27 -30.05 5.17
CA GLU A 136 0.08 -30.06 5.74
C GLU A 136 0.65 -28.63 5.76
N GLY A 137 1.09 -28.20 6.95
CA GLY A 137 2.07 -27.13 7.22
C GLY A 137 1.90 -25.80 6.47
N GLU A 138 1.06 -24.92 6.98
CA GLU A 138 0.85 -23.56 6.45
C GLU A 138 2.10 -22.66 6.69
N MET A 139 3.05 -22.70 5.76
CA MET A 139 3.95 -21.58 5.52
C MET A 139 3.25 -20.58 4.59
N SER A 140 3.33 -19.28 4.94
CA SER A 140 2.76 -18.13 4.22
C SER A 140 2.38 -18.40 2.77
N ARG A 141 1.10 -18.71 2.55
CA ARG A 141 0.54 -18.87 1.21
C ARG A 141 0.67 -17.54 0.48
N THR A 142 1.34 -17.52 -0.66
CA THR A 142 1.43 -16.32 -1.51
C THR A 142 0.01 -15.81 -1.77
N PRO A 143 -0.28 -14.51 -1.60
CA PRO A 143 -1.62 -13.98 -1.84
C PRO A 143 -2.07 -14.37 -3.25
N SER A 144 -3.28 -14.94 -3.36
CA SER A 144 -3.88 -15.35 -4.63
C SER A 144 -3.83 -14.20 -5.63
N GLN A 145 -3.32 -14.45 -6.84
CA GLN A 145 -3.21 -13.42 -7.86
C GLN A 145 -4.59 -12.78 -8.10
N PRO A 146 -4.72 -11.45 -8.02
CA PRO A 146 -5.96 -10.79 -8.34
C PRO A 146 -6.28 -10.98 -9.81
N THR A 147 -7.55 -11.18 -10.15
CA THR A 147 -7.98 -11.15 -11.55
C THR A 147 -7.74 -9.75 -12.11
N LEU A 148 -6.70 -9.63 -12.94
CA LEU A 148 -6.27 -8.36 -13.50
C LEU A 148 -7.33 -7.84 -14.47
N SER A 149 -7.85 -6.64 -14.17
CA SER A 149 -8.81 -5.92 -15.00
C SER A 149 -8.54 -4.42 -14.90
N PRO A 150 -8.94 -3.61 -15.90
CA PRO A 150 -8.79 -2.16 -15.81
C PRO A 150 -9.51 -1.57 -14.59
N GLN A 151 -10.66 -2.15 -14.23
CA GLN A 151 -11.45 -1.77 -13.06
C GLN A 151 -10.68 -1.95 -11.74
N PHE A 152 -9.86 -3.01 -11.65
CA PHE A 152 -8.97 -3.19 -10.50
C PHE A 152 -7.93 -2.05 -10.40
N CYS A 153 -7.33 -1.65 -11.53
CA CYS A 153 -6.32 -0.59 -11.55
C CYS A 153 -6.88 0.79 -11.19
N PHE A 154 -8.09 1.11 -11.65
CA PHE A 154 -8.76 2.36 -11.31
C PHE A 154 -9.32 2.41 -9.89
N ASN A 155 -9.45 1.27 -9.22
CA ASN A 155 -9.70 1.22 -7.78
C ASN A 155 -8.38 1.37 -7.02
N GLU A 156 -7.92 2.61 -6.84
CA GLU A 156 -6.65 2.91 -6.18
C GLU A 156 -6.55 2.30 -4.78
N ARG A 157 -7.66 2.22 -4.03
CA ARG A 157 -7.68 1.58 -2.72
C ARG A 157 -7.35 0.10 -2.83
N ALA A 158 -8.03 -0.62 -3.73
CA ALA A 158 -7.77 -2.05 -3.93
C ALA A 158 -6.34 -2.32 -4.40
N LEU A 159 -5.81 -1.49 -5.32
CA LEU A 159 -4.43 -1.60 -5.78
C LEU A 159 -3.42 -1.38 -4.64
N ARG A 160 -3.60 -0.34 -3.84
CA ARG A 160 -2.72 -0.05 -2.69
C ARG A 160 -2.82 -1.12 -1.61
N ASP A 161 -4.02 -1.62 -1.33
CA ASP A 161 -4.23 -2.68 -0.35
C ASP A 161 -3.59 -3.99 -0.79
N PHE A 162 -3.72 -4.38 -2.06
CA PHE A 162 -3.01 -5.53 -2.62
C PHE A 162 -1.50 -5.41 -2.40
N LEU A 163 -0.90 -4.26 -2.75
CA LEU A 163 0.54 -4.04 -2.58
C LEU A 163 0.94 -4.07 -1.11
N ARG A 164 0.18 -3.40 -0.24
CA ARG A 164 0.40 -3.36 1.21
C ARG A 164 0.39 -4.76 1.82
N ILE A 165 -0.64 -5.56 1.53
CA ILE A 165 -0.78 -6.92 2.07
C ILE A 165 0.32 -7.85 1.53
N SER A 166 0.65 -7.74 0.24
CA SER A 166 1.74 -8.53 -0.34
C SER A 166 3.11 -8.19 0.27
N ARG A 167 3.34 -6.92 0.60
CA ARG A 167 4.57 -6.48 1.30
C ARG A 167 4.60 -6.94 2.75
N SER A 168 3.49 -6.83 3.48
CA SER A 168 3.45 -7.21 4.90
C SER A 168 3.66 -8.72 5.12
N THR A 169 3.17 -9.54 4.19
CA THR A 169 3.26 -11.00 4.26
C THR A 169 4.66 -11.55 4.01
N ILE A 170 5.49 -10.86 3.22
CA ILE A 170 6.82 -11.35 2.81
C ILE A 170 7.95 -10.42 3.27
N ASP A 171 7.87 -9.14 2.88
CA ASP A 171 8.96 -8.17 2.99
C ASP A 171 9.04 -7.56 4.40
N ASP A 172 7.94 -7.09 4.98
CA ASP A 172 7.95 -6.49 6.33
C ASP A 172 8.23 -7.55 7.41
N SER A 173 7.82 -8.78 7.16
CA SER A 173 8.05 -9.96 8.00
C SER A 173 9.29 -10.76 7.59
N ILE A 174 10.17 -10.22 6.73
CA ILE A 174 11.32 -10.96 6.18
C ILE A 174 12.21 -11.57 7.26
N THR A 175 12.50 -10.83 8.34
CA THR A 175 13.32 -11.35 9.44
C THR A 175 12.65 -12.54 10.12
N GLN A 176 11.32 -12.51 10.28
CA GLN A 176 10.58 -13.63 10.86
C GLN A 176 10.59 -14.83 9.91
N ASN A 177 10.34 -14.61 8.62
CA ASN A 177 10.40 -15.63 7.58
C ASN A 177 11.78 -16.31 7.54
N LEU A 178 12.87 -15.53 7.59
CA LEU A 178 14.24 -16.03 7.60
C LEU A 178 14.57 -16.78 8.91
N ASN A 179 14.12 -16.28 10.05
CA ASN A 179 14.31 -16.98 11.33
C ASN A 179 13.54 -18.30 11.40
N ALA A 180 12.39 -18.42 10.74
CA ALA A 180 11.64 -19.68 10.67
C ALA A 180 12.42 -20.78 9.92
N LEU A 181 13.29 -20.41 8.97
CA LEU A 181 14.18 -21.34 8.28
C LEU A 181 15.28 -21.91 9.21
N LEU A 182 15.61 -21.17 10.27
CA LEU A 182 16.53 -21.60 11.33
C LEU A 182 15.78 -22.46 12.35
N THR A 183 15.26 -23.61 11.95
CA THR A 183 14.58 -24.52 12.88
C THR A 183 15.60 -25.20 13.79
N PRO A 184 15.65 -24.94 15.11
CA PRO A 184 16.57 -25.64 16.00
C PRO A 184 16.15 -27.09 16.22
N ALA A 185 14.85 -27.39 16.08
CA ALA A 185 14.23 -28.67 16.44
C ALA A 185 14.76 -29.90 15.67
N GLN A 186 15.43 -29.72 14.53
CA GLN A 186 16.10 -30.83 13.83
C GLN A 186 17.38 -31.30 14.55
N LYS A 187 18.03 -30.41 15.32
CA LYS A 187 19.04 -30.80 16.30
C LYS A 187 18.33 -30.97 17.63
N GLY A 188 18.17 -32.22 18.06
CA GLY A 188 17.53 -32.54 19.35
C GLY A 188 18.06 -31.67 20.50
N PHE A 189 17.20 -31.44 21.50
CA PHE A 189 17.54 -30.62 22.66
C PHE A 189 18.76 -31.21 23.39
N ASP A 190 19.89 -30.51 23.33
CA ASP A 190 21.08 -30.83 24.11
C ASP A 190 21.09 -29.98 25.40
N PRO A 191 20.86 -30.59 26.57
CA PRO A 191 20.78 -29.87 27.84
C PRO A 191 22.09 -29.13 28.19
N SER A 192 23.23 -29.48 27.57
CA SER A 192 24.50 -28.75 27.75
C SER A 192 24.49 -27.33 27.14
N MET A 193 23.56 -27.05 26.22
CA MET A 193 23.44 -25.75 25.55
C MET A 193 22.70 -24.69 26.38
N THR A 194 22.13 -25.05 27.54
CA THR A 194 21.44 -24.10 28.43
C THR A 194 22.39 -23.24 29.28
N THR A 195 23.67 -23.61 29.34
CA THR A 195 24.69 -22.92 30.15
C THR A 195 25.41 -21.77 29.44
N ALA A 196 25.34 -21.70 28.11
CA ALA A 196 25.89 -20.58 27.37
C ALA A 196 24.81 -19.49 27.26
N ARG A 197 25.09 -18.28 27.78
CA ARG A 197 24.28 -17.10 27.45
C ARG A 197 24.23 -17.01 25.92
N GLN A 198 23.03 -17.07 25.33
CA GLN A 198 22.79 -16.86 23.89
C GLN A 198 23.09 -15.42 23.44
N THR A 199 24.06 -14.75 24.05
CA THR A 199 24.46 -13.38 23.73
C THR A 199 25.66 -13.32 22.81
N ASP A 200 26.20 -14.47 22.38
CA ASP A 200 27.43 -14.56 21.58
C ASP A 200 27.24 -15.37 20.28
N TYR A 201 26.10 -15.19 19.60
CA TYR A 201 25.92 -15.63 18.20
C TYR A 201 26.66 -14.66 17.25
N GLY A 202 27.98 -14.56 17.41
CA GLY A 202 28.83 -13.73 16.56
C GLY A 202 29.07 -14.31 15.17
N ASP A 203 28.74 -15.59 14.90
CA ASP A 203 29.14 -16.24 13.63
C ASP A 203 28.32 -17.48 13.21
N ARG A 204 27.10 -17.72 13.74
CA ARG A 204 26.38 -19.01 13.52
C ARG A 204 24.87 -18.91 13.25
N GLY A 205 24.42 -17.83 12.61
CA GLY A 205 23.04 -17.69 12.13
C GLY A 205 22.85 -17.89 10.62
N GLN A 206 23.84 -18.47 9.93
CA GLN A 206 23.76 -18.72 8.49
C GLN A 206 22.71 -19.79 8.22
N ILE A 207 21.70 -19.43 7.44
CA ILE A 207 20.66 -20.35 7.01
C ILE A 207 21.27 -21.34 6.03
N GLU A 208 20.83 -22.59 6.08
CA GLU A 208 21.25 -23.61 5.12
C GLU A 208 21.02 -23.14 3.68
N PRO A 209 22.04 -23.19 2.80
CA PRO A 209 21.93 -22.62 1.45
C PRO A 209 20.75 -23.14 0.64
N GLU A 210 20.39 -24.42 0.81
CA GLU A 210 19.25 -25.04 0.13
C GLU A 210 17.91 -24.46 0.60
N LYS A 211 17.73 -24.26 1.92
CA LYS A 211 16.53 -23.64 2.49
C LYS A 211 16.38 -22.20 2.03
N CYS A 212 17.49 -21.45 2.01
CA CYS A 212 17.50 -20.10 1.45
C CYS A 212 17.11 -20.07 -0.03
N ARG A 213 17.64 -21.00 -0.83
CA ARG A 213 17.35 -21.07 -2.25
C ARG A 213 15.89 -21.43 -2.51
N SER A 214 15.33 -22.39 -1.77
CA SER A 214 13.90 -22.72 -1.84
C SER A 214 13.04 -21.53 -1.43
N PHE A 215 13.32 -20.87 -0.30
CA PHE A 215 12.59 -19.67 0.09
C PHE A 215 12.63 -18.57 -0.99
N GLN A 216 13.80 -18.33 -1.58
CA GLN A 216 13.95 -17.35 -2.66
C GLN A 216 13.11 -17.72 -3.89
N ASN A 217 13.24 -18.96 -4.36
CA ASN A 217 12.63 -19.42 -5.61
C ASN A 217 11.13 -19.68 -5.50
N ASP A 218 10.66 -20.13 -4.35
CA ASP A 218 9.30 -20.65 -4.15
C ASP A 218 8.39 -19.62 -3.45
N VAL A 219 8.97 -18.64 -2.74
CA VAL A 219 8.20 -17.65 -1.96
C VAL A 219 8.54 -16.21 -2.36
N LEU A 220 9.81 -15.81 -2.25
CA LEU A 220 10.21 -14.41 -2.40
C LEU A 220 10.03 -13.91 -3.85
N PHE A 221 10.69 -14.57 -4.81
CA PHE A 221 10.65 -14.15 -6.21
C PHE A 221 9.26 -14.28 -6.84
N PRO A 222 8.47 -15.34 -6.60
CA PRO A 222 7.08 -15.39 -7.04
C PRO A 222 6.23 -14.22 -6.51
N SER A 223 6.39 -13.86 -5.23
CA SER A 223 5.65 -12.73 -4.64
C SER A 223 6.05 -11.40 -5.28
N TRP A 224 7.35 -11.18 -5.50
CA TRP A 224 7.85 -10.01 -6.21
C TRP A 224 7.37 -9.97 -7.67
N GLN A 225 7.32 -11.12 -8.34
CA GLN A 225 6.82 -11.23 -9.70
C GLN A 225 5.36 -10.84 -9.78
N ASN A 226 4.51 -11.37 -8.88
CA ASN A 226 3.09 -11.02 -8.82
C ASN A 226 2.87 -9.51 -8.67
N ARG A 227 3.65 -8.84 -7.80
CA ARG A 227 3.57 -7.38 -7.66
C ARG A 227 4.06 -6.65 -8.91
N SER A 228 5.11 -7.15 -9.55
CA SER A 228 5.60 -6.59 -10.83
C SER A 228 4.55 -6.71 -11.93
N ASP A 229 3.87 -7.84 -12.04
CA ASP A 229 2.84 -8.09 -13.05
C ASP A 229 1.67 -7.13 -12.89
N VAL A 230 1.19 -6.95 -11.65
CA VAL A 230 0.12 -6.00 -11.32
C VAL A 230 0.53 -4.56 -11.67
N LEU A 231 1.72 -4.14 -11.26
CA LEU A 231 2.22 -2.78 -11.55
C LEU A 231 2.42 -2.55 -13.06
N ASN A 232 2.86 -3.57 -13.79
CA ASN A 232 3.06 -3.48 -15.24
C ASN A 232 1.74 -3.48 -16.01
N TYR A 233 0.80 -4.33 -15.61
CA TYR A 233 -0.55 -4.34 -16.18
C TYR A 233 -1.23 -2.98 -15.97
N CYS A 234 -1.24 -2.46 -14.74
CA CYS A 234 -1.84 -1.16 -14.47
C CYS A 234 -1.10 0.00 -15.16
N ALA A 235 0.20 -0.12 -15.42
CA ALA A 235 0.93 0.87 -16.22
C ALA A 235 0.45 0.89 -17.68
N GLY A 236 0.12 -0.27 -18.26
CA GLY A 236 -0.51 -0.34 -19.58
C GLY A 236 -1.91 0.27 -19.59
N VAL A 237 -2.70 0.04 -18.54
CA VAL A 237 -4.03 0.68 -18.38
C VAL A 237 -3.89 2.21 -18.29
N ALA A 238 -2.92 2.70 -17.51
CA ALA A 238 -2.69 4.13 -17.30
C ALA A 238 -2.25 4.89 -18.56
N THR A 239 -1.70 4.20 -19.57
CA THR A 239 -1.33 4.81 -20.86
C THR A 239 -2.36 4.58 -21.96
N SER A 240 -3.41 3.79 -21.69
CA SER A 240 -4.49 3.53 -22.63
C SER A 240 -5.62 4.57 -22.50
N PRO A 241 -6.36 4.88 -23.58
CA PRO A 241 -7.56 5.71 -23.50
C PRO A 241 -8.60 5.10 -22.57
N ASP A 242 -9.20 5.91 -21.70
CA ASP A 242 -10.27 5.52 -20.78
C ASP A 242 -11.62 6.05 -21.29
N PRO A 243 -12.39 5.26 -22.06
CA PRO A 243 -13.69 5.69 -22.57
C PRO A 243 -14.75 5.81 -21.47
N ASP A 244 -14.55 5.17 -20.32
CA ASP A 244 -15.49 5.11 -19.21
C ASP A 244 -15.14 6.15 -18.12
N ASP A 245 -14.29 7.15 -18.43
CA ASP A 245 -13.94 8.26 -17.55
C ASP A 245 -15.18 9.12 -17.24
N PRO A 246 -15.72 9.10 -16.00
CA PRO A 246 -16.92 9.84 -15.66
C PRO A 246 -16.72 11.36 -15.76
N ASP A 247 -15.47 11.82 -15.61
CA ASP A 247 -15.13 13.25 -15.59
C ASP A 247 -14.72 13.76 -16.98
N LEU A 248 -14.71 12.91 -18.01
CA LEU A 248 -14.27 13.26 -19.37
C LEU A 248 -15.04 14.46 -19.92
N LEU A 249 -16.38 14.43 -19.86
CA LEU A 249 -17.23 15.50 -20.38
C LEU A 249 -17.13 16.77 -19.54
N LEU A 250 -17.07 16.64 -18.21
CA LEU A 250 -16.92 17.77 -17.29
C LEU A 250 -15.61 18.50 -17.55
N ARG A 251 -14.50 17.76 -17.64
CA ARG A 251 -13.17 18.29 -17.93
C ARG A 251 -13.09 18.96 -19.29
N GLN A 252 -13.72 18.39 -20.33
CA GLN A 252 -13.81 19.02 -21.66
C GLN A 252 -14.60 20.34 -21.60
N GLY A 253 -15.73 20.38 -20.90
CA GLY A 253 -16.53 21.59 -20.72
C GLY A 253 -15.78 22.68 -19.95
N GLU A 254 -15.09 22.32 -18.87
CA GLU A 254 -14.24 23.25 -18.10
C GLU A 254 -13.09 23.80 -18.93
N SER A 255 -12.43 22.93 -19.71
CA SER A 255 -11.33 23.34 -20.60
C SER A 255 -11.83 24.27 -21.70
N ALA A 256 -13.01 24.02 -22.27
CA ALA A 256 -13.63 24.90 -23.26
C ALA A 256 -13.99 26.26 -22.66
N LYS A 257 -14.64 26.28 -21.49
CA LYS A 257 -14.99 27.52 -20.78
C LYS A 257 -13.75 28.32 -20.37
N SER A 258 -12.69 27.65 -19.96
CA SER A 258 -11.42 28.32 -19.65
C SER A 258 -10.77 28.94 -20.88
N ARG A 259 -10.87 28.29 -22.05
CA ARG A 259 -10.36 28.84 -23.32
C ARG A 259 -11.11 30.07 -23.79
N GLU A 260 -12.39 30.19 -23.45
CA GLU A 260 -13.22 31.36 -23.77
C GLU A 260 -13.04 32.52 -22.78
N ARG A 261 -12.40 32.27 -21.63
CA ARG A 261 -12.20 33.28 -20.59
C ARG A 261 -11.16 34.31 -21.03
N VAL A 262 -11.57 35.57 -21.08
CA VAL A 262 -10.64 36.71 -21.22
C VAL A 262 -10.25 37.19 -19.83
N VAL A 263 -8.96 37.19 -19.53
CA VAL A 263 -8.41 37.60 -18.23
C VAL A 263 -7.58 38.87 -18.41
N ASP A 264 -7.91 39.93 -17.66
CA ASP A 264 -7.06 41.11 -17.52
C ASP A 264 -6.09 40.90 -16.35
N GLU A 265 -4.87 40.46 -16.68
CA GLU A 265 -3.80 40.18 -15.73
C GLU A 265 -3.41 41.41 -14.87
N ARG A 266 -3.74 42.62 -15.33
CA ARG A 266 -3.47 43.87 -14.58
C ARG A 266 -4.47 44.10 -13.45
N LEU A 267 -5.71 43.60 -13.59
CA LEU A 267 -6.74 43.73 -12.56
C LEU A 267 -6.66 42.60 -11.54
N ASP A 268 -6.36 41.38 -11.98
CA ASP A 268 -6.18 40.21 -11.11
C ASP A 268 -5.15 39.21 -11.69
N PRO A 269 -3.89 39.26 -11.20
CA PRO A 269 -2.81 38.36 -11.62
C PRO A 269 -3.05 36.87 -11.34
N TYR A 270 -4.01 36.52 -10.46
CA TYR A 270 -4.28 35.14 -10.08
C TYR A 270 -5.43 34.50 -10.88
N SER A 271 -6.29 35.32 -11.48
CA SER A 271 -7.43 34.86 -12.29
C SER A 271 -7.04 34.13 -13.59
N ALA A 272 -5.78 34.27 -14.04
CA ALA A 272 -5.24 33.57 -15.21
C ALA A 272 -4.92 32.08 -14.93
N ARG A 273 -4.88 31.65 -13.65
CA ARG A 273 -4.52 30.28 -13.30
C ARG A 273 -5.74 29.36 -13.47
N PHE A 274 -5.70 28.51 -14.50
CA PHE A 274 -6.62 27.39 -14.65
C PHE A 274 -5.88 26.09 -14.38
N PHE A 275 -6.43 25.28 -13.47
CA PHE A 275 -5.95 23.93 -13.18
C PHE A 275 -7.02 22.96 -13.67
N PRO A 276 -6.84 22.33 -14.85
CA PRO A 276 -7.75 21.29 -15.32
C PRO A 276 -7.84 20.17 -14.28
N ARG A 277 -9.01 19.56 -14.16
CA ARG A 277 -9.13 18.29 -13.46
C ARG A 277 -8.24 17.24 -14.15
N GLU A 278 -7.48 16.50 -13.37
CA GLU A 278 -6.63 15.42 -13.87
C GLU A 278 -7.50 14.29 -14.43
N ALA A 279 -7.04 13.65 -15.50
CA ALA A 279 -7.69 12.44 -15.98
C ALA A 279 -7.43 11.29 -15.01
N ARG A 280 -8.39 10.38 -14.85
CA ARG A 280 -8.23 9.20 -13.97
C ARG A 280 -7.00 8.36 -14.33
N THR A 281 -6.67 8.26 -15.62
CA THR A 281 -5.45 7.61 -16.11
C THR A 281 -4.16 8.34 -15.73
N GLU A 282 -4.19 9.67 -15.65
CA GLU A 282 -3.06 10.50 -15.21
C GLU A 282 -2.80 10.34 -13.71
N SER A 283 -3.86 10.38 -12.89
CA SER A 283 -3.77 10.12 -11.46
C SER A 283 -3.26 8.69 -11.19
N LEU A 284 -3.74 7.69 -11.94
CA LEU A 284 -3.23 6.32 -11.90
C LEU A 284 -1.75 6.25 -12.30
N ALA A 285 -1.32 6.95 -13.35
CA ALA A 285 0.08 6.98 -13.76
C ALA A 285 0.99 7.59 -12.67
N MET A 286 0.53 8.65 -12.00
CA MET A 286 1.22 9.23 -10.83
C MET A 286 1.34 8.22 -9.68
N LEU A 287 0.25 7.53 -9.36
CA LEU A 287 0.24 6.48 -8.35
C LEU A 287 1.27 5.40 -8.65
N LEU A 288 1.27 4.86 -9.87
CA LEU A 288 2.15 3.77 -10.27
C LEU A 288 3.64 4.17 -10.27
N ARG A 289 3.96 5.43 -10.60
CA ARG A 289 5.32 5.96 -10.47
C ARG A 289 5.80 5.89 -9.02
N ASN A 290 4.95 6.30 -8.09
CA ASN A 290 5.26 6.26 -6.66
C ASN A 290 5.40 4.83 -6.16
N GLU A 291 4.44 3.95 -6.51
CA GLU A 291 4.48 2.54 -6.07
C GLU A 291 5.68 1.78 -6.63
N ARG A 292 6.11 2.06 -7.86
CA ARG A 292 7.37 1.50 -8.41
C ARG A 292 8.60 1.98 -7.66
N GLY A 293 8.62 3.24 -7.22
CA GLY A 293 9.68 3.78 -6.37
C GLY A 293 9.74 3.09 -5.00
N VAL A 294 8.59 2.95 -4.35
CA VAL A 294 8.45 2.21 -3.08
C VAL A 294 8.87 0.76 -3.24
N GLU A 295 8.43 0.10 -4.31
CA GLU A 295 8.78 -1.31 -4.58
C GLU A 295 10.28 -1.51 -4.72
N ARG A 296 10.98 -0.60 -5.41
CA ARG A 296 12.46 -0.66 -5.52
C ARG A 296 13.14 -0.56 -4.16
N ILE A 297 12.67 0.36 -3.29
CA ILE A 297 13.24 0.54 -1.94
C ILE A 297 13.02 -0.72 -1.11
N ILE A 298 11.80 -1.27 -1.14
CA ILE A 298 11.44 -2.47 -0.38
C ILE A 298 12.29 -3.65 -0.83
N ARG A 299 12.35 -3.95 -2.13
CA ARG A 299 13.15 -5.07 -2.65
C ARG A 299 14.63 -4.93 -2.30
N SER A 300 15.19 -3.74 -2.43
CA SER A 300 16.58 -3.47 -2.05
C SER A 300 16.84 -3.78 -0.57
N ARG A 301 15.95 -3.33 0.32
CA ARG A 301 16.06 -3.58 1.77
C ARG A 301 15.88 -5.05 2.12
N THR A 302 14.83 -5.68 1.59
CA THR A 302 14.55 -7.12 1.80
C THR A 302 15.73 -7.95 1.32
N TRP A 303 16.26 -7.66 0.12
CA TRP A 303 17.38 -8.37 -0.44
C TRP A 303 18.65 -8.23 0.39
N GLY A 304 18.93 -7.03 0.93
CA GLY A 304 20.08 -6.83 1.81
C GLY A 304 20.06 -7.75 3.04
N LEU A 305 18.88 -7.98 3.63
CA LEU A 305 18.73 -8.91 4.76
C LEU A 305 18.84 -10.37 4.31
N VAL A 306 18.26 -10.70 3.15
CA VAL A 306 18.35 -12.05 2.57
C VAL A 306 19.80 -12.41 2.27
N THR A 307 20.58 -11.53 1.64
CA THR A 307 21.98 -11.80 1.31
C THR A 307 22.85 -11.93 2.56
N GLU A 308 22.63 -11.09 3.57
CA GLU A 308 23.33 -11.18 4.87
C GLU A 308 23.12 -12.54 5.55
N ARG A 309 21.88 -13.06 5.54
CA ARG A 309 21.50 -14.29 6.25
C ARG A 309 21.70 -15.58 5.44
N CYS A 310 21.63 -15.49 4.11
CA CYS A 310 21.79 -16.62 3.20
C CYS A 310 23.20 -16.75 2.60
N GLY A 311 24.14 -15.89 3.00
CA GLY A 311 25.52 -15.92 2.47
C GLY A 311 25.61 -15.53 0.99
N GLY A 312 24.68 -14.70 0.52
CA GLY A 312 24.68 -14.23 -0.87
C GLY A 312 25.82 -13.24 -1.10
N GLY A 313 26.57 -13.41 -2.20
CA GLY A 313 27.56 -12.43 -2.64
C GLY A 313 26.93 -11.06 -2.97
N SER A 314 27.73 -10.11 -3.45
CA SER A 314 27.32 -8.73 -3.76
C SER A 314 26.37 -8.59 -4.99
N VAL A 315 25.57 -9.60 -5.28
CA VAL A 315 24.63 -9.62 -6.41
C VAL A 315 23.45 -8.71 -6.08
N LYS A 316 23.04 -7.90 -7.05
CA LYS A 316 21.87 -7.02 -6.89
C LYS A 316 20.58 -7.84 -6.98
N TRP A 317 19.52 -7.33 -6.37
CA TRP A 317 18.23 -8.02 -6.35
C TRP A 317 17.62 -8.11 -7.75
N GLU A 318 17.88 -7.11 -8.61
CA GLU A 318 17.45 -7.10 -10.01
C GLU A 318 18.03 -8.31 -10.76
N ASP A 319 19.35 -8.47 -10.70
CA ASP A 319 20.04 -9.56 -11.40
C ASP A 319 19.60 -10.94 -10.89
N ALA A 320 19.34 -11.06 -9.59
CA ALA A 320 18.87 -12.31 -8.98
C ALA A 320 17.45 -12.67 -9.45
N LEU A 321 16.55 -11.68 -9.50
CA LEU A 321 15.19 -11.87 -9.98
C LEU A 321 15.15 -12.18 -11.48
N ASP A 322 15.97 -11.51 -12.28
CA ASP A 322 16.01 -11.73 -13.73
C ASP A 322 16.54 -13.13 -14.06
N ARG A 323 17.56 -13.62 -13.35
CA ARG A 323 18.01 -15.02 -13.46
C ARG A 323 16.90 -16.00 -13.09
N TRP A 324 16.15 -15.73 -12.02
CA TRP A 324 15.03 -16.59 -11.64
C TRP A 324 13.96 -16.63 -12.74
N ARG A 325 13.64 -15.48 -13.38
CA ARG A 325 12.70 -15.42 -14.51
C ARG A 325 13.17 -16.28 -15.69
N GLU A 326 14.42 -16.12 -16.10
CA GLU A 326 15.02 -16.93 -17.18
C GLU A 326 14.98 -18.43 -16.87
N GLU A 327 15.18 -18.81 -15.60
CA GLU A 327 15.07 -20.20 -15.16
C GLU A 327 13.64 -20.73 -15.20
N GLN A 328 12.63 -19.90 -14.90
CA GLN A 328 11.22 -20.28 -15.03
C GLN A 328 10.80 -20.42 -16.49
N ASP A 329 11.23 -19.50 -17.36
CA ASP A 329 10.92 -19.54 -18.79
C ASP A 329 11.47 -20.79 -19.45
N ARG A 330 12.67 -21.25 -19.05
CA ARG A 330 13.26 -22.50 -19.54
C ARG A 330 12.53 -23.77 -19.07
N LYS A 331 11.76 -23.68 -17.99
CA LYS A 331 11.00 -24.82 -17.43
C LYS A 331 9.61 -24.97 -18.07
N GLN A 332 9.13 -23.96 -18.79
CA GLN A 332 7.89 -24.01 -19.58
C GLN A 332 8.11 -24.63 -20.96
#